data_AF-A0A9X6P5L8-F1
#
_entry.id   AF-A0A9X6P5L8-F1
#
_cell.length_a   1.000
_cell.length_b   1.000
_cell.length_c   1.000
_cell.angle_alpha   90.00
_cell.angle_beta   90.00
_cell.angle_gamma   90.00
#
_symmetry.space_group_name_H-M   'P 1'
#
loop_
_entity.id
_entity.type
_entity.pdbx_description
1 polymer ?
#
loop_
_entity_poly.entity_id
_entity_poly.type
_entity_poly.pdbx_seq_one_letter_code
_entity_poly.pdbx_strand_id
1 'polypeptide(L)'
;MQEIKEKYFEGERALYGLSNTILKNVTFGEGESPLKETKDLEIKATIFKYKYPLWHSNNINITDAIFETMSRSGIWYTDNISIKNSNLQAPKLFRRCKNITLDHIFFSNAEETMWTCEDITIKNTEINGDYFGKDSSNIYMENVRVIGNYVFDGAKNIVCKNCSFVSKDAFWNCENVTLINCQIDGEYLSWNSSHITFKDCTIESDQGLCYMDYVTLENCILNQTPLAFEKCSNIKATINSKITSIKNPISGIIKAKKIETVIIDPTKVDPKATKIIFIEPVDREVSVSDQNQEGE
;
A
#
# COMPACT_ATOMS: atom_id res chain seq x y z
N MET A 1 24.07 -17.28 23.18
CA MET A 1 23.34 -17.62 21.95
C MET A 1 24.17 -18.67 21.22
N GLN A 2 23.57 -19.79 20.80
CA GLN A 2 24.27 -20.81 20.01
C GLN A 2 24.49 -20.27 18.58
N GLU A 3 25.52 -20.74 17.86
CA GLU A 3 25.73 -20.40 16.45
C GLU A 3 25.69 -21.68 15.59
N ILE A 4 24.93 -21.63 14.48
CA ILE A 4 24.93 -22.62 13.41
C ILE A 4 25.37 -21.91 12.13
N LYS A 5 26.44 -22.40 11.50
CA LYS A 5 27.02 -21.76 10.33
C LYS A 5 27.38 -22.72 9.22
N GLU A 6 27.33 -22.23 7.98
CA GLU A 6 27.82 -22.94 6.79
C GLU A 6 27.17 -24.32 6.62
N LYS A 7 25.86 -24.37 6.89
CA LYS A 7 25.06 -25.60 6.79
C LYS A 7 24.08 -25.51 5.64
N TYR A 8 23.79 -26.67 5.11
CA TYR A 8 22.71 -26.92 4.17
C TYR A 8 21.70 -27.84 4.84
N PHE A 9 20.43 -27.46 4.82
CA PHE A 9 19.33 -28.22 5.40
C PHE A 9 18.27 -28.50 4.35
N GLU A 10 17.69 -29.69 4.40
CA GLU A 10 16.58 -30.15 3.55
C GLU A 10 15.55 -30.92 4.39
N GLY A 11 14.40 -31.19 3.78
CA GLY A 11 13.32 -31.96 4.40
C GLY A 11 12.36 -31.09 5.22
N GLU A 12 11.40 -31.76 5.84
CA GLU A 12 10.36 -31.09 6.64
C GLU A 12 10.91 -30.67 8.02
N ARG A 13 10.79 -29.38 8.35
CA ARG A 13 11.08 -28.81 9.68
C ARG A 13 12.49 -29.09 10.22
N ALA A 14 13.50 -28.88 9.38
CA ALA A 14 14.90 -29.16 9.68
C ALA A 14 15.40 -28.60 11.02
N LEU A 15 14.93 -27.43 11.45
CA LEU A 15 15.29 -26.79 12.72
C LEU A 15 14.04 -26.42 13.52
N TYR A 16 13.09 -27.35 13.62
CA TYR A 16 11.88 -27.20 14.43
C TYR A 16 12.20 -26.79 15.88
N GLY A 17 11.46 -25.82 16.42
CA GLY A 17 11.58 -25.43 17.83
C GLY A 17 12.87 -24.68 18.19
N LEU A 18 13.71 -24.35 17.21
CA LEU A 18 14.99 -23.69 17.45
C LEU A 18 14.79 -22.37 18.19
N SER A 19 15.59 -22.17 19.23
CA SER A 19 15.53 -20.97 20.07
C SER A 19 16.91 -20.40 20.33
N ASN A 20 17.02 -19.08 20.57
CA ASN A 20 18.25 -18.43 21.06
C ASN A 20 19.50 -18.77 20.23
N THR A 21 19.39 -18.65 18.91
CA THR A 21 20.41 -19.12 17.97
C THR A 21 20.71 -18.11 16.86
N ILE A 22 21.98 -18.02 16.50
CA ILE A 22 22.48 -17.31 15.33
C ILE A 22 22.62 -18.32 14.18
N LEU A 23 21.92 -18.11 13.08
CA LEU A 23 22.08 -18.82 11.81
C LEU A 23 22.89 -17.95 10.86
N LYS A 24 24.06 -18.42 10.39
CA LYS A 24 24.95 -17.63 9.53
C LYS A 24 25.43 -18.41 8.31
N ASN A 25 25.31 -17.85 7.11
CA ASN A 25 25.73 -18.52 5.87
C ASN A 25 25.05 -19.89 5.72
N VAL A 26 23.75 -19.96 6.02
CA VAL A 26 22.95 -21.19 5.97
C VAL A 26 22.09 -21.18 4.71
N THR A 27 21.91 -22.34 4.09
CA THR A 27 20.93 -22.53 3.02
C THR A 27 19.89 -23.55 3.44
N PHE A 28 18.62 -23.19 3.32
CA PHE A 28 17.50 -24.12 3.40
C PHE A 28 17.07 -24.47 1.97
N GLY A 29 17.38 -25.71 1.58
CA GLY A 29 17.10 -26.30 0.28
C GLY A 29 15.65 -26.79 0.16
N GLU A 30 15.45 -27.85 -0.61
CA GLU A 30 14.12 -28.45 -0.79
C GLU A 30 13.58 -29.01 0.55
N GLY A 31 12.36 -28.60 0.91
CA GLY A 31 11.73 -28.97 2.18
C GLY A 31 10.76 -27.91 2.66
N GLU A 32 9.84 -28.27 3.56
CA GLU A 32 8.81 -27.35 4.04
C GLU A 32 9.03 -26.97 5.51
N SER A 33 8.73 -25.71 5.84
CA SER A 33 8.69 -25.22 7.23
C SER A 33 10.00 -25.34 8.01
N PRO A 34 11.18 -25.00 7.46
CA PRO A 34 12.47 -25.25 8.11
C PRO A 34 12.59 -24.61 9.50
N LEU A 35 12.03 -23.40 9.69
CA LEU A 35 12.01 -22.68 10.96
C LEU A 35 10.56 -22.53 11.45
N LYS A 36 10.04 -23.60 12.04
CA LYS A 36 8.69 -23.65 12.60
C LYS A 36 8.72 -23.72 14.13
N GLU A 37 7.83 -22.98 14.80
CA GLU A 37 7.79 -22.83 16.26
C GLU A 37 9.11 -22.27 16.84
N THR A 38 9.71 -21.28 16.19
CA THR A 38 11.05 -20.77 16.56
C THR A 38 11.00 -19.44 17.29
N LYS A 39 12.04 -19.13 18.08
CA LYS A 39 12.13 -17.84 18.76
C LYS A 39 13.55 -17.33 18.98
N ASP A 40 13.70 -16.02 19.11
CA ASP A 40 14.96 -15.38 19.47
C ASP A 40 16.10 -15.78 18.50
N LEU A 41 15.86 -15.56 17.20
CA LEU A 41 16.80 -15.94 16.14
C LEU A 41 17.46 -14.71 15.49
N GLU A 42 18.77 -14.79 15.27
CA GLU A 42 19.49 -13.92 14.35
C GLU A 42 19.87 -14.72 13.10
N ILE A 43 19.37 -14.33 11.93
CA ILE A 43 19.54 -15.03 10.66
C ILE A 43 20.32 -14.12 9.72
N LYS A 44 21.50 -14.54 9.28
CA LYS A 44 22.45 -13.71 8.52
C LYS A 44 22.94 -14.45 7.29
N ALA A 45 22.90 -13.79 6.13
CA ALA A 45 23.40 -14.36 4.88
C ALA A 45 22.76 -15.74 4.59
N THR A 46 21.42 -15.80 4.66
CA THR A 46 20.67 -17.05 4.52
C THR A 46 19.88 -17.08 3.22
N ILE A 47 19.88 -18.24 2.58
CA ILE A 47 19.10 -18.50 1.36
C ILE A 47 17.96 -19.46 1.71
N PHE A 48 16.74 -19.00 1.49
CA PHE A 48 15.53 -19.81 1.58
C PHE A 48 15.06 -20.17 0.18
N LYS A 49 15.14 -21.45 -0.17
CA LYS A 49 14.81 -21.93 -1.51
C LYS A 49 13.39 -22.45 -1.64
N TYR A 50 12.75 -22.83 -0.53
CA TYR A 50 11.48 -23.54 -0.56
C TYR A 50 10.50 -23.07 0.52
N LYS A 51 9.30 -23.64 0.48
CA LYS A 51 8.07 -23.09 1.09
C LYS A 51 8.13 -22.96 2.61
N TYR A 52 7.34 -21.99 3.10
CA TYR A 52 7.12 -21.73 4.52
C TYR A 52 8.41 -21.49 5.35
N PRO A 53 9.41 -20.70 4.91
CA PRO A 53 10.62 -20.43 5.69
C PRO A 53 10.41 -20.22 7.20
N LEU A 54 9.43 -19.40 7.57
CA LEU A 54 9.09 -19.06 8.96
C LEU A 54 7.60 -19.29 9.23
N TRP A 55 7.30 -20.08 10.26
CA TRP A 55 5.93 -20.41 10.64
C TRP A 55 5.79 -20.46 12.16
N HIS A 56 4.84 -19.70 12.75
CA HIS A 56 4.69 -19.57 14.21
C HIS A 56 6.02 -19.22 14.88
N SER A 57 6.58 -18.05 14.59
CA SER A 57 7.89 -17.66 15.12
C SER A 57 7.83 -16.31 15.83
N ASN A 58 8.76 -16.04 16.74
CA ASN A 58 8.78 -14.79 17.50
C ASN A 58 10.19 -14.22 17.68
N ASN A 59 10.34 -12.90 17.58
CA ASN A 59 11.61 -12.21 17.79
C ASN A 59 12.70 -12.71 16.82
N ILE A 60 12.53 -12.37 15.55
CA ILE A 60 13.36 -12.84 14.44
C ILE A 60 14.04 -11.65 13.77
N ASN A 61 15.36 -11.66 13.69
CA ASN A 61 16.15 -10.64 13.01
C ASN A 61 16.87 -11.25 11.81
N ILE A 62 16.58 -10.78 10.60
CA ILE A 62 17.13 -11.29 9.35
C ILE A 62 17.93 -10.19 8.65
N THR A 63 19.16 -10.50 8.24
CA THR A 63 19.96 -9.61 7.38
C THR A 63 20.58 -10.37 6.21
N ASP A 64 20.68 -9.68 5.07
CA ASP A 64 21.39 -10.16 3.88
C ASP A 64 20.84 -11.49 3.36
N ALA A 65 19.52 -11.65 3.37
CA ALA A 65 18.84 -12.88 3.00
C ALA A 65 18.32 -12.86 1.56
N ILE A 66 18.14 -14.07 1.02
CA ILE A 66 17.50 -14.31 -0.28
C ILE A 66 16.32 -15.25 -0.05
N PHE A 67 15.13 -14.83 -0.47
CA PHE A 67 13.93 -15.65 -0.55
C PHE A 67 13.66 -15.93 -2.03
N GLU A 68 14.02 -17.12 -2.51
CA GLU A 68 13.80 -17.51 -3.91
C GLU A 68 12.31 -17.70 -4.20
N THR A 69 11.90 -17.72 -5.48
CA THR A 69 10.49 -17.83 -5.92
C THR A 69 9.68 -18.91 -5.17
N MET A 70 10.28 -20.07 -4.91
CA MET A 70 9.59 -21.20 -4.28
C MET A 70 9.47 -21.09 -2.75
N SER A 71 10.09 -20.08 -2.13
CA SER A 71 9.91 -19.73 -0.72
C SER A 71 8.58 -19.02 -0.41
N ARG A 72 7.57 -19.26 -1.26
CA ARG A 72 6.21 -18.74 -1.16
C ARG A 72 5.49 -19.17 0.11
N SER A 73 4.41 -18.47 0.41
CA SER A 73 3.67 -18.63 1.67
C SER A 73 4.60 -18.51 2.88
N GLY A 74 5.56 -17.58 2.80
CA GLY A 74 6.85 -17.84 3.41
C GLY A 74 7.00 -17.48 4.88
N ILE A 75 6.27 -16.47 5.36
CA ILE A 75 6.37 -15.97 6.74
C ILE A 75 4.97 -15.84 7.30
N TRP A 76 4.56 -16.75 8.17
CA TRP A 76 3.16 -16.84 8.63
C TRP A 76 3.11 -16.89 10.15
N TYR A 77 2.13 -16.20 10.75
CA TYR A 77 1.93 -16.16 12.22
C TYR A 77 3.21 -15.82 12.98
N THR A 78 3.99 -14.88 12.45
CA THR A 78 5.30 -14.52 12.99
C THR A 78 5.26 -13.10 13.53
N ASP A 79 5.67 -12.95 14.78
CA ASP A 79 5.59 -11.68 15.50
C ASP A 79 6.99 -11.15 15.84
N ASN A 80 7.14 -9.83 15.88
CA ASN A 80 8.42 -9.16 16.17
C ASN A 80 9.51 -9.59 15.17
N ILE A 81 9.32 -9.27 13.89
CA ILE A 81 10.26 -9.63 12.83
C ILE A 81 10.89 -8.40 12.20
N SER A 82 12.22 -8.40 12.07
CA SER A 82 12.95 -7.42 11.28
C SER A 82 13.70 -8.09 10.14
N ILE A 83 13.60 -7.54 8.92
CA ILE A 83 14.39 -7.96 7.76
C ILE A 83 15.10 -6.74 7.18
N LYS A 84 16.39 -6.89 6.88
CA LYS A 84 17.21 -5.83 6.27
C LYS A 84 18.06 -6.33 5.09
N ASN A 85 18.33 -5.44 4.13
CA ASN A 85 19.27 -5.65 3.03
C ASN A 85 19.03 -6.97 2.26
N SER A 86 17.77 -7.28 1.95
CA SER A 86 17.39 -8.61 1.47
C SER A 86 16.59 -8.55 0.17
N ASN A 87 16.70 -9.60 -0.64
CA ASN A 87 15.99 -9.75 -1.90
C ASN A 87 14.91 -10.83 -1.75
N LEU A 88 13.65 -10.44 -1.96
CA LEU A 88 12.48 -11.28 -1.74
C LEU A 88 11.77 -11.50 -3.07
N GLN A 89 12.01 -12.66 -3.68
CA GLN A 89 11.41 -13.07 -4.95
C GLN A 89 10.14 -13.90 -4.77
N ALA A 90 9.95 -14.51 -3.60
CA ALA A 90 8.77 -15.31 -3.30
C ALA A 90 7.50 -14.45 -3.25
N PRO A 91 6.42 -14.86 -3.95
CA PRO A 91 5.11 -14.28 -3.73
C PRO A 91 4.54 -14.76 -2.38
N LYS A 92 3.49 -14.08 -1.92
CA LYS A 92 2.69 -14.45 -0.74
C LYS A 92 3.51 -14.51 0.54
N LEU A 93 4.35 -13.50 0.77
CA LEU A 93 5.10 -13.37 2.01
C LEU A 93 4.26 -12.64 3.07
N PHE A 94 4.47 -12.97 4.33
CA PHE A 94 3.78 -12.37 5.46
C PHE A 94 2.25 -12.50 5.45
N ARG A 95 1.76 -13.40 6.31
CA ARG A 95 0.33 -13.59 6.57
C ARG A 95 0.09 -13.58 8.06
N ARG A 96 -0.82 -12.72 8.53
CA ARG A 96 -1.22 -12.67 9.95
C ARG A 96 -0.01 -12.52 10.88
N CYS A 97 0.88 -11.59 10.54
CA CYS A 97 2.10 -11.28 11.28
C CYS A 97 1.92 -9.94 12.00
N LYS A 98 2.62 -9.75 13.13
CA LYS A 98 2.57 -8.51 13.91
C LYS A 98 3.96 -7.93 14.19
N ASN A 99 4.07 -6.61 14.30
CA ASN A 99 5.30 -5.89 14.62
C ASN A 99 6.43 -6.23 13.63
N ILE A 100 6.29 -5.71 12.41
CA ILE A 100 7.12 -6.04 11.25
C ILE A 100 7.95 -4.81 10.88
N THR A 101 9.26 -4.97 10.78
CA THR A 101 10.18 -3.91 10.35
C THR A 101 10.99 -4.33 9.14
N LEU A 102 10.79 -3.65 8.02
CA LEU A 102 11.49 -3.89 6.75
C LEU A 102 12.31 -2.66 6.37
N ASP A 103 13.58 -2.86 6.00
CA ASP A 103 14.48 -1.77 5.62
C ASP A 103 15.44 -2.23 4.50
N HIS A 104 15.54 -1.46 3.41
CA HIS A 104 16.35 -1.82 2.24
C HIS A 104 16.00 -3.21 1.69
N ILE A 105 14.70 -3.40 1.38
CA ILE A 105 14.20 -4.63 0.78
C ILE A 105 13.88 -4.40 -0.70
N PHE A 106 14.16 -5.40 -1.51
CA PHE A 106 13.65 -5.49 -2.87
C PHE A 106 12.67 -6.66 -2.96
N PHE A 107 11.38 -6.37 -3.07
CA PHE A 107 10.37 -7.37 -3.41
C PHE A 107 10.19 -7.38 -4.93
N SER A 108 10.81 -8.36 -5.60
CA SER A 108 10.62 -8.50 -7.06
C SER A 108 9.25 -9.09 -7.41
N ASN A 109 8.62 -9.79 -6.46
CA ASN A 109 7.25 -10.25 -6.53
C ASN A 109 6.64 -10.26 -5.12
N ALA A 110 5.65 -9.42 -4.89
CA ALA A 110 4.92 -9.21 -3.65
C ALA A 110 3.43 -9.56 -3.80
N GLU A 111 3.06 -10.38 -4.79
CA GLU A 111 1.69 -10.84 -4.97
C GLU A 111 1.14 -11.43 -3.66
N GLU A 112 -0.03 -10.97 -3.21
CA GLU A 112 -0.69 -11.38 -1.96
C GLU A 112 0.19 -11.30 -0.69
N THR A 113 1.11 -10.34 -0.64
CA THR A 113 2.05 -10.13 0.48
C THR A 113 1.50 -9.13 1.50
N MET A 114 1.85 -9.29 2.78
CA MET A 114 1.37 -8.45 3.89
C MET A 114 -0.16 -8.49 4.06
N TRP A 115 -0.76 -9.68 4.05
CA TRP A 115 -2.21 -9.79 4.25
C TRP A 115 -2.58 -9.97 5.72
N THR A 116 -3.52 -9.17 6.19
CA THR A 116 -4.05 -9.22 7.57
C THR A 116 -2.93 -9.11 8.62
N CYS A 117 -1.97 -8.20 8.39
CA CYS A 117 -0.84 -7.95 9.27
C CYS A 117 -1.05 -6.66 10.09
N GLU A 118 -0.35 -6.52 11.21
CA GLU A 118 -0.51 -5.39 12.13
C GLU A 118 0.87 -4.82 12.53
N ASP A 119 0.94 -3.51 12.74
CA ASP A 119 2.13 -2.79 13.21
C ASP A 119 3.32 -2.98 12.25
N ILE A 120 3.23 -2.35 11.08
CA ILE A 120 4.15 -2.52 9.97
C ILE A 120 4.96 -1.24 9.76
N THR A 121 6.27 -1.36 9.70
CA THR A 121 7.19 -0.27 9.33
C THR A 121 8.04 -0.70 8.14
N ILE A 122 8.00 0.07 7.05
CA ILE A 122 8.76 -0.21 5.82
C ILE A 122 9.55 1.03 5.42
N LYS A 123 10.87 0.88 5.20
CA LYS A 123 11.76 1.97 4.78
C LYS A 123 12.64 1.59 3.61
N ASN A 124 12.94 2.57 2.74
CA ASN A 124 13.95 2.45 1.68
C ASN A 124 13.76 1.20 0.82
N THR A 125 12.52 0.91 0.43
CA THR A 125 12.14 -0.40 -0.13
C THR A 125 11.46 -0.23 -1.47
N GLU A 126 11.62 -1.24 -2.33
CA GLU A 126 10.95 -1.34 -3.62
C GLU A 126 10.04 -2.57 -3.62
N ILE A 127 8.80 -2.38 -4.08
CA ILE A 127 7.74 -3.38 -4.02
C ILE A 127 7.10 -3.53 -5.38
N ASN A 128 7.14 -4.74 -5.95
CA ASN A 128 6.39 -5.10 -7.14
C ASN A 128 5.42 -6.23 -6.84
N GLY A 129 4.10 -5.97 -6.85
CA GLY A 129 3.09 -7.01 -6.71
C GLY A 129 1.70 -6.52 -6.33
N ASP A 130 0.70 -7.27 -6.77
CA ASP A 130 -0.71 -6.96 -6.54
C ASP A 130 -1.18 -7.34 -5.13
N TYR A 131 -2.20 -6.62 -4.64
CA TYR A 131 -2.82 -6.76 -3.33
C TYR A 131 -1.85 -6.62 -2.16
N PHE A 132 -0.75 -5.91 -2.34
CA PHE A 132 0.20 -5.67 -1.25
C PHE A 132 -0.51 -4.98 -0.07
N GLY A 133 -0.42 -5.55 1.12
CA GLY A 133 -0.95 -4.91 2.33
C GLY A 133 -2.45 -5.08 2.58
N LYS A 134 -3.14 -6.01 1.89
CA LYS A 134 -4.59 -6.22 2.03
C LYS A 134 -5.02 -6.48 3.49
N ASP A 135 -6.09 -5.82 3.94
CA ASP A 135 -6.70 -5.97 5.27
C ASP A 135 -5.72 -5.76 6.45
N SER A 136 -4.60 -5.08 6.22
CA SER A 136 -3.58 -4.81 7.24
C SER A 136 -3.84 -3.50 7.98
N SER A 137 -3.19 -3.32 9.12
CA SER A 137 -3.37 -2.09 9.91
C SER A 137 -2.12 -1.59 10.61
N ASN A 138 -2.12 -0.29 10.92
CA ASN A 138 -1.01 0.43 11.56
C ASN A 138 0.27 0.34 10.71
N ILE A 139 0.21 0.95 9.53
CA ILE A 139 1.25 0.88 8.51
C ILE A 139 1.98 2.22 8.43
N TYR A 140 3.31 2.18 8.53
CA TYR A 140 4.19 3.31 8.27
C TYR A 140 5.15 2.97 7.13
N MET A 141 5.20 3.84 6.11
CA MET A 141 6.11 3.72 4.97
C MET A 141 6.89 5.02 4.75
N GLU A 142 8.19 4.90 4.51
CA GLU A 142 9.05 6.05 4.23
C GLU A 142 10.09 5.72 3.15
N ASN A 143 10.16 6.54 2.10
CA ASN A 143 11.04 6.31 0.94
C ASN A 143 10.77 4.94 0.28
N VAL A 144 9.50 4.66 -0.04
CA VAL A 144 9.09 3.37 -0.63
C VAL A 144 8.47 3.58 -2.00
N ARG A 145 8.85 2.74 -2.97
CA ARG A 145 8.27 2.70 -4.30
C ARG A 145 7.45 1.43 -4.48
N VAL A 146 6.19 1.58 -4.93
CA VAL A 146 5.27 0.46 -5.14
C VAL A 146 4.76 0.46 -6.58
N ILE A 147 4.80 -0.72 -7.20
CA ILE A 147 4.17 -1.03 -8.49
C ILE A 147 3.29 -2.26 -8.28
N GLY A 148 2.01 -2.16 -8.59
CA GLY A 148 1.07 -3.25 -8.42
C GLY A 148 -0.33 -2.72 -8.14
N ASN A 149 -1.35 -3.53 -8.38
CA ASN A 149 -2.76 -3.16 -8.24
C ASN A 149 -3.33 -3.54 -6.88
N TYR A 150 -4.43 -2.92 -6.48
CA TYR A 150 -5.15 -3.16 -5.21
C TYR A 150 -4.28 -3.00 -3.97
N VAL A 151 -3.31 -2.09 -4.04
CA VAL A 151 -2.38 -1.82 -2.94
C VAL A 151 -3.19 -1.28 -1.75
N PHE A 152 -3.09 -1.98 -0.61
CA PHE A 152 -3.79 -1.68 0.64
C PHE A 152 -5.31 -1.85 0.63
N ASP A 153 -5.90 -2.65 -0.26
CA ASP A 153 -7.35 -2.91 -0.22
C ASP A 153 -7.82 -3.35 1.19
N GLY A 154 -8.74 -2.59 1.78
CA GLY A 154 -9.33 -2.85 3.09
C GLY A 154 -8.45 -2.51 4.30
N ALA A 155 -7.29 -1.87 4.08
CA ALA A 155 -6.34 -1.55 5.15
C ALA A 155 -6.70 -0.26 5.91
N LYS A 156 -6.15 -0.08 7.11
CA LYS A 156 -6.44 1.09 7.96
C LYS A 156 -5.25 1.61 8.74
N ASN A 157 -5.29 2.88 9.13
CA ASN A 157 -4.23 3.57 9.87
C ASN A 157 -2.90 3.52 9.12
N ILE A 158 -2.84 4.21 7.97
CA ILE A 158 -1.69 4.18 7.06
C ILE A 158 -1.05 5.56 7.00
N VAL A 159 0.28 5.60 7.11
CA VAL A 159 1.07 6.82 6.89
C VAL A 159 2.17 6.52 5.88
N CYS A 160 2.15 7.20 4.75
CA CYS A 160 3.17 7.11 3.70
C CYS A 160 3.88 8.45 3.54
N LYS A 161 5.22 8.45 3.58
CA LYS A 161 6.06 9.65 3.41
C LYS A 161 7.09 9.43 2.31
N ASN A 162 7.21 10.37 1.38
CA ASN A 162 8.19 10.29 0.29
C ASN A 162 8.04 8.99 -0.52
N CYS A 163 6.80 8.60 -0.82
CA CYS A 163 6.50 7.34 -1.51
C CYS A 163 6.02 7.59 -2.95
N SER A 164 6.16 6.58 -3.81
CA SER A 164 5.54 6.58 -5.13
C SER A 164 4.72 5.32 -5.37
N PHE A 165 3.58 5.47 -6.04
CA PHE A 165 2.66 4.38 -6.35
C PHE A 165 2.31 4.41 -7.84
N VAL A 166 2.51 3.29 -8.52
CA VAL A 166 1.92 2.99 -9.82
C VAL A 166 0.95 1.84 -9.61
N SER A 167 -0.34 2.15 -9.60
CA SER A 167 -1.38 1.18 -9.28
C SER A 167 -2.68 1.60 -9.93
N LYS A 168 -3.34 0.68 -10.64
CA LYS A 168 -4.72 0.91 -11.08
C LYS A 168 -5.61 1.29 -9.89
N ASP A 169 -5.46 0.55 -8.79
CA ASP A 169 -6.30 0.61 -7.59
C ASP A 169 -5.41 0.76 -6.36
N ALA A 170 -5.31 1.95 -5.77
CA ALA A 170 -4.56 2.14 -4.53
C ALA A 170 -5.46 2.68 -3.43
N PHE A 171 -5.31 2.14 -2.22
CA PHE A 171 -6.05 2.56 -1.03
C PHE A 171 -7.57 2.37 -1.16
N TRP A 172 -8.04 1.33 -1.84
CA TRP A 172 -9.46 1.01 -1.89
C TRP A 172 -9.93 0.54 -0.50
N ASN A 173 -11.14 0.93 -0.09
CA ASN A 173 -11.81 0.47 1.13
C ASN A 173 -11.01 0.80 2.39
N CYS A 174 -10.24 1.89 2.35
CA CYS A 174 -9.33 2.26 3.41
C CYS A 174 -9.96 3.23 4.40
N GLU A 175 -9.42 3.23 5.63
CA GLU A 175 -9.78 4.19 6.66
C GLU A 175 -8.53 4.78 7.32
N ASN A 176 -8.54 6.10 7.55
CA ASN A 176 -7.46 6.81 8.25
C ASN A 176 -6.10 6.65 7.54
N VAL A 177 -5.97 7.30 6.39
CA VAL A 177 -4.75 7.27 5.56
C VAL A 177 -4.19 8.67 5.42
N THR A 178 -2.88 8.81 5.61
CA THR A 178 -2.16 10.07 5.41
C THR A 178 -0.98 9.85 4.46
N LEU A 179 -0.99 10.55 3.33
CA LEU A 179 0.11 10.58 2.35
C LEU A 179 0.77 11.94 2.37
N ILE A 180 2.10 11.98 2.52
CA ILE A 180 2.87 13.22 2.60
C ILE A 180 4.02 13.16 1.60
N ASN A 181 4.09 14.13 0.70
CA ASN A 181 5.13 14.22 -0.33
C ASN A 181 5.19 12.94 -1.20
N CYS A 182 4.03 12.48 -1.67
CA CYS A 182 3.90 11.26 -2.46
C CYS A 182 3.54 11.55 -3.92
N GLN A 183 3.94 10.65 -4.82
CA GLN A 183 3.55 10.63 -6.22
C GLN A 183 2.65 9.43 -6.49
N ILE A 184 1.50 9.64 -7.12
CA ILE A 184 0.52 8.59 -7.38
C ILE A 184 0.09 8.67 -8.85
N ASP A 185 0.13 7.51 -9.52
CA ASP A 185 -0.36 7.30 -10.88
C ASP A 185 -1.28 6.06 -10.89
N GLY A 186 -2.53 6.22 -11.34
CA GLY A 186 -3.54 5.18 -11.26
C GLY A 186 -4.88 5.48 -11.94
N GLU A 187 -5.90 4.73 -11.58
CA GLU A 187 -7.28 4.90 -12.06
C GLU A 187 -8.18 5.17 -10.83
N TYR A 188 -8.51 4.13 -10.07
CA TYR A 188 -9.48 4.19 -8.98
C TYR A 188 -8.84 4.50 -7.61
N LEU A 189 -8.08 5.59 -7.52
CA LEU A 189 -7.41 6.00 -6.28
C LEU A 189 -8.41 6.24 -5.14
N SER A 190 -8.19 5.55 -4.01
CA SER A 190 -8.87 5.75 -2.73
C SER A 190 -10.39 5.57 -2.77
N TRP A 191 -10.90 4.74 -3.67
CA TRP A 191 -12.33 4.46 -3.76
C TRP A 191 -12.90 3.90 -2.45
N ASN A 192 -14.15 4.28 -2.15
CA ASN A 192 -14.91 3.76 -1.00
C ASN A 192 -14.17 3.88 0.34
N SER A 193 -13.47 5.00 0.55
CA SER A 193 -12.55 5.19 1.68
C SER A 193 -12.93 6.39 2.53
N SER A 194 -12.49 6.42 3.80
CA SER A 194 -12.77 7.54 4.68
C SER A 194 -11.56 8.04 5.45
N HIS A 195 -11.57 9.32 5.82
CA HIS A 195 -10.49 9.98 6.56
C HIS A 195 -9.15 9.88 5.82
N ILE A 196 -9.13 10.33 4.58
CA ILE A 196 -7.93 10.31 3.73
C ILE A 196 -7.36 11.73 3.61
N THR A 197 -6.08 11.87 3.93
CA THR A 197 -5.33 13.12 3.83
C THR A 197 -4.18 12.97 2.84
N PHE A 198 -4.16 13.81 1.82
CA PHE A 198 -3.02 14.01 0.93
C PHE A 198 -2.39 15.36 1.23
N LYS A 199 -1.07 15.38 1.40
CA LYS A 199 -0.32 16.59 1.65
C LYS A 199 0.92 16.65 0.77
N ASP A 200 1.09 17.74 0.03
CA ASP A 200 2.23 17.95 -0.87
C ASP A 200 2.36 16.82 -1.93
N CYS A 201 1.24 16.24 -2.36
CA CYS A 201 1.21 15.11 -3.30
C CYS A 201 0.99 15.54 -4.74
N THR A 202 1.56 14.78 -5.67
CA THR A 202 1.20 14.81 -7.10
C THR A 202 0.41 13.57 -7.45
N ILE A 203 -0.77 13.76 -8.03
CA ILE A 203 -1.75 12.70 -8.32
C ILE A 203 -2.12 12.78 -9.79
N GLU A 204 -2.07 11.65 -10.48
CA GLU A 204 -2.71 11.40 -11.77
C GLU A 204 -3.62 10.17 -11.60
N SER A 205 -4.90 10.31 -11.94
CA SER A 205 -5.90 9.28 -11.63
C SER A 205 -7.14 9.40 -12.51
N ASP A 206 -7.46 8.37 -13.31
CA ASP A 206 -8.75 8.33 -14.01
C ASP A 206 -9.88 7.87 -13.08
N GLN A 207 -10.87 8.73 -12.83
CA GLN A 207 -11.94 8.47 -11.85
C GLN A 207 -11.43 8.29 -10.41
N GLY A 208 -10.31 8.89 -10.03
CA GLY A 208 -9.80 8.84 -8.66
C GLY A 208 -10.66 9.64 -7.66
N LEU A 209 -10.50 9.33 -6.37
CA LEU A 209 -11.12 10.05 -5.25
C LEU A 209 -12.66 9.99 -5.28
N CYS A 210 -13.25 8.79 -5.38
CA CYS A 210 -14.70 8.63 -5.47
C CYS A 210 -15.26 7.82 -4.29
N TYR A 211 -16.51 8.11 -3.93
CA TYR A 211 -17.26 7.46 -2.85
C TYR A 211 -16.57 7.57 -1.49
N MET A 212 -16.04 8.75 -1.18
CA MET A 212 -15.25 8.96 0.04
C MET A 212 -15.94 9.85 1.08
N ASP A 213 -15.55 9.72 2.33
CA ASP A 213 -15.94 10.62 3.42
C ASP A 213 -14.71 11.20 4.15
N TYR A 214 -14.75 12.48 4.52
CA TYR A 214 -13.61 13.20 5.12
C TYR A 214 -12.34 13.15 4.26
N VAL A 215 -12.38 13.83 3.12
CA VAL A 215 -11.25 13.92 2.18
C VAL A 215 -10.52 15.24 2.32
N THR A 216 -9.23 15.20 2.65
CA THR A 216 -8.39 16.39 2.77
C THR A 216 -7.26 16.38 1.74
N LEU A 217 -7.14 17.42 0.93
CA LEU A 217 -6.00 17.66 0.04
C LEU A 217 -5.36 19.00 0.41
N GLU A 218 -4.09 18.98 0.79
CA GLU A 218 -3.31 20.16 1.17
C GLU A 218 -2.11 20.32 0.24
N ASN A 219 -2.09 21.41 -0.55
CA ASN A 219 -0.98 21.70 -1.47
C ASN A 219 -0.73 20.58 -2.49
N CYS A 220 -1.80 19.97 -3.01
CA CYS A 220 -1.70 18.90 -4.00
C CYS A 220 -1.67 19.42 -5.44
N ILE A 221 -1.10 18.62 -6.33
CA ILE A 221 -1.19 18.74 -7.79
C ILE A 221 -2.03 17.56 -8.27
N LEU A 222 -3.11 17.83 -9.00
CA LEU A 222 -3.87 16.83 -9.75
C LEU A 222 -3.61 17.06 -11.24
N ASN A 223 -3.09 16.07 -11.93
CA ASN A 223 -2.85 16.06 -13.37
C ASN A 223 -3.77 15.03 -14.01
N GLN A 224 -4.33 15.35 -15.18
CA GLN A 224 -5.16 14.43 -15.97
C GLN A 224 -6.12 13.60 -15.11
N THR A 225 -6.81 14.26 -14.16
CA THR A 225 -7.68 13.61 -13.18
C THR A 225 -9.13 13.93 -13.52
N PRO A 226 -9.78 13.17 -14.42
CA PRO A 226 -11.19 13.33 -14.73
C PRO A 226 -12.07 12.68 -13.66
N LEU A 227 -13.30 13.18 -13.56
CA LEU A 227 -14.41 12.63 -12.77
C LEU A 227 -14.11 12.51 -11.27
N ALA A 228 -13.20 13.33 -10.75
CA ALA A 228 -12.82 13.30 -9.35
C ALA A 228 -13.96 13.73 -8.43
N PHE A 229 -13.90 13.28 -7.17
CA PHE A 229 -14.82 13.63 -6.08
C PHE A 229 -16.25 13.12 -6.24
N GLU A 230 -16.50 12.15 -7.12
CA GLU A 230 -17.84 11.56 -7.24
C GLU A 230 -18.31 11.01 -5.90
N LYS A 231 -19.44 11.52 -5.43
CA LYS A 231 -20.06 11.08 -4.17
C LYS A 231 -19.14 11.24 -2.95
N CYS A 232 -18.29 12.27 -2.94
CA CYS A 232 -17.45 12.60 -1.78
C CYS A 232 -18.11 13.59 -0.80
N SER A 233 -18.01 13.33 0.50
CA SER A 233 -18.51 14.20 1.57
C SER A 233 -17.38 14.78 2.42
N ASN A 234 -17.66 15.89 3.12
CA ASN A 234 -16.73 16.54 4.05
C ASN A 234 -15.37 16.87 3.41
N ILE A 235 -15.40 17.34 2.16
CA ILE A 235 -14.21 17.63 1.37
C ILE A 235 -13.54 18.92 1.89
N LYS A 236 -12.21 18.88 2.05
CA LYS A 236 -11.36 20.04 2.27
C LYS A 236 -10.16 19.96 1.32
N ALA A 237 -10.31 20.47 0.10
CA ALA A 237 -9.29 20.37 -0.93
C ALA A 237 -8.72 21.74 -1.33
N THR A 238 -7.40 21.87 -1.28
CA THR A 238 -6.62 22.97 -1.88
C THR A 238 -5.63 22.40 -2.88
N ILE A 239 -5.90 22.65 -4.15
CA ILE A 239 -5.22 22.04 -5.30
C ILE A 239 -4.55 23.17 -6.11
N ASN A 240 -3.26 23.02 -6.37
CA ASN A 240 -2.40 24.04 -6.97
C ASN A 240 -2.16 23.84 -8.48
N SER A 241 -3.05 23.09 -9.13
CA SER A 241 -3.06 22.80 -10.56
C SER A 241 -4.45 23.01 -11.18
N LYS A 242 -4.54 22.77 -12.50
CA LYS A 242 -5.79 22.55 -13.22
C LYS A 242 -6.30 21.15 -12.88
N ILE A 243 -7.61 20.99 -12.66
CA ILE A 243 -8.27 19.69 -12.58
C ILE A 243 -9.04 19.45 -13.88
N THR A 244 -8.95 18.25 -14.44
CA THR A 244 -9.64 17.89 -15.69
C THR A 244 -11.16 17.94 -15.49
N SER A 245 -11.71 17.19 -14.53
CA SER A 245 -13.10 17.37 -14.17
C SER A 245 -13.42 16.91 -12.75
N ILE A 246 -14.47 17.50 -12.19
CA ILE A 246 -15.09 17.05 -10.95
C ILE A 246 -16.52 16.59 -11.24
N LYS A 247 -17.01 15.61 -10.47
CA LYS A 247 -18.34 15.05 -10.66
C LYS A 247 -19.04 14.92 -9.33
N ASN A 248 -20.27 15.43 -9.21
CA ASN A 248 -21.22 15.15 -8.12
C ASN A 248 -20.62 15.03 -6.69
N PRO A 249 -19.78 15.98 -6.19
CA PRO A 249 -19.41 16.01 -4.79
C PRO A 249 -20.66 16.26 -3.92
N ILE A 250 -20.72 15.60 -2.77
CA ILE A 250 -21.84 15.69 -1.83
C ILE A 250 -21.70 16.94 -0.95
N SER A 251 -20.53 17.18 -0.36
CA SER A 251 -20.33 18.35 0.51
C SER A 251 -18.87 18.74 0.70
N GLY A 252 -18.64 20.01 1.04
CA GLY A 252 -17.33 20.52 1.46
C GLY A 252 -16.84 21.70 0.62
N ILE A 253 -15.51 21.83 0.52
CA ILE A 253 -14.84 22.93 -0.18
C ILE A 253 -13.77 22.36 -1.10
N ILE A 254 -13.86 22.69 -2.39
CA ILE A 254 -12.85 22.39 -3.41
C ILE A 254 -12.29 23.72 -3.92
N LYS A 255 -11.01 23.96 -3.68
CA LYS A 255 -10.27 25.11 -4.23
C LYS A 255 -9.23 24.62 -5.23
N ALA A 256 -9.27 25.12 -6.45
CA ALA A 256 -8.31 24.80 -7.51
C ALA A 256 -7.85 26.06 -8.26
N LYS A 257 -6.78 25.97 -9.07
CA LYS A 257 -6.45 27.08 -10.00
C LYS A 257 -7.50 27.18 -11.11
N LYS A 258 -7.80 26.05 -11.74
CA LYS A 258 -8.78 25.88 -12.80
C LYS A 258 -9.45 24.52 -12.68
N ILE A 259 -10.71 24.41 -13.09
CA ILE A 259 -11.40 23.13 -13.30
C ILE A 259 -11.98 23.18 -14.70
N GLU A 260 -11.62 22.25 -15.59
CA GLU A 260 -12.10 22.33 -16.98
C GLU A 260 -13.58 22.01 -17.05
N THR A 261 -14.00 20.87 -16.51
CA THR A 261 -15.42 20.49 -16.48
C THR A 261 -15.94 20.28 -15.06
N VAL A 262 -17.06 20.92 -14.75
CA VAL A 262 -17.81 20.73 -13.51
C VAL A 262 -19.12 20.01 -13.83
N ILE A 263 -19.29 18.78 -13.33
CA ILE A 263 -20.47 17.95 -13.56
C ILE A 263 -21.26 17.86 -12.25
N ILE A 264 -22.42 18.52 -12.18
CA ILE A 264 -23.27 18.56 -11.00
C ILE A 264 -24.71 18.26 -11.40
N ASP A 265 -25.15 17.03 -11.16
CA ASP A 265 -26.54 16.63 -11.35
C ASP A 265 -27.35 16.91 -10.07
N PRO A 266 -28.28 17.89 -10.10
CA PRO A 266 -29.06 18.27 -8.91
C PRO A 266 -30.05 17.18 -8.48
N THR A 267 -30.29 16.16 -9.31
CA THR A 267 -31.08 14.97 -8.92
C THR A 267 -30.26 13.98 -8.08
N LYS A 268 -28.92 14.09 -8.11
CA LYS A 268 -28.00 13.17 -7.44
C LYS A 268 -27.32 13.78 -6.21
N VAL A 269 -27.14 15.10 -6.14
CA VAL A 269 -26.52 15.84 -5.02
C VAL A 269 -27.16 17.23 -4.86
N ASP A 270 -27.04 17.84 -3.68
CA ASP A 270 -27.40 19.26 -3.49
C ASP A 270 -26.24 20.15 -4.00
N PRO A 271 -26.42 20.93 -5.08
CA PRO A 271 -25.36 21.78 -5.62
C PRO A 271 -24.83 22.83 -4.63
N LYS A 272 -25.62 23.20 -3.61
CA LYS A 272 -25.24 24.21 -2.61
C LYS A 272 -24.38 23.65 -1.48
N ALA A 273 -24.36 22.32 -1.31
CA ALA A 273 -23.63 21.67 -0.22
C ALA A 273 -22.11 21.65 -0.44
N THR A 274 -21.65 21.83 -1.69
CA THR A 274 -20.23 21.92 -2.03
C THR A 274 -19.88 23.31 -2.55
N LYS A 275 -18.92 23.96 -1.91
CA LYS A 275 -18.36 25.24 -2.35
C LYS A 275 -17.16 24.99 -3.26
N ILE A 276 -17.32 25.26 -4.56
CA ILE A 276 -16.26 25.16 -5.55
C ILE A 276 -15.66 26.56 -5.79
N ILE A 277 -14.34 26.68 -5.68
CA ILE A 277 -13.60 27.93 -5.80
C ILE A 277 -12.49 27.73 -6.83
N PHE A 278 -12.47 28.56 -7.86
CA PHE A 278 -11.45 28.55 -8.92
C PHE A 278 -10.91 29.95 -9.15
N ILE A 279 -9.66 30.05 -9.60
CA ILE A 279 -9.01 31.33 -9.95
C ILE A 279 -9.36 31.70 -11.39
N GLU A 280 -9.28 30.72 -12.29
CA GLU A 280 -9.65 30.83 -13.69
C GLU A 280 -11.05 30.26 -13.92
N PRO A 281 -11.83 30.80 -14.87
CA PRO A 281 -13.18 30.32 -15.15
C PRO A 281 -13.18 28.85 -15.58
N VAL A 282 -14.29 28.16 -15.26
CA VAL A 282 -14.57 26.80 -15.71
C VAL A 282 -14.84 26.79 -17.22
N ASP A 283 -14.36 25.77 -17.94
CA ASP A 283 -14.56 25.69 -19.39
C ASP A 283 -15.96 25.17 -19.74
N ARG A 284 -16.48 24.21 -18.96
CA ARG A 284 -17.79 23.58 -19.17
C ARG A 284 -18.49 23.23 -17.86
N GLU A 285 -19.77 23.56 -17.76
CA GLU A 285 -20.65 23.08 -16.70
C GLU A 285 -21.67 22.10 -17.29
N VAL A 286 -21.91 20.98 -16.60
CA VAL A 286 -22.83 19.92 -17.02
C VAL A 286 -23.78 19.59 -15.88
N SER A 287 -25.10 19.62 -16.14
CA SER A 287 -26.13 19.40 -15.12
C SER A 287 -26.77 18.01 -15.14
N VAL A 288 -26.24 17.09 -15.95
CA VAL A 288 -26.74 15.71 -16.12
C VAL A 288 -25.53 14.78 -16.09
N SER A 289 -25.46 13.86 -15.12
CA SER A 289 -24.25 13.05 -14.91
C SER A 289 -24.14 11.82 -15.81
N ASP A 290 -25.26 11.38 -16.39
CA ASP A 290 -25.38 10.06 -17.02
C ASP A 290 -25.25 10.12 -18.56
N GLN A 291 -24.72 11.22 -19.12
CA GLN A 291 -24.56 11.38 -20.58
C GLN A 291 -23.50 10.46 -21.21
N ASN A 292 -22.83 9.62 -20.41
CA ASN A 292 -21.93 8.57 -20.91
C ASN A 292 -22.67 7.39 -21.56
N GLN A 293 -24.00 7.44 -21.73
CA GLN A 293 -24.76 6.47 -22.53
C GLN A 293 -25.32 7.05 -23.85
N GLU A 294 -25.08 8.33 -24.14
CA GLU A 294 -25.47 8.94 -25.41
C GLU A 294 -24.23 9.31 -26.22
N GLY A 295 -23.54 8.31 -26.77
CA GLY A 295 -22.46 8.50 -27.74
C GLY A 295 -21.29 7.53 -27.63
N GLU A 296 -21.55 6.24 -27.83
CA GLU A 296 -20.65 5.36 -28.60
C GLU A 296 -21.28 5.08 -29.96
#